data_AF-A0A520W1U4-F1
#
_entry.id   AF-A0A520W1U4-F1
#
_cell.length_a   1.000
_cell.length_b   1.000
_cell.length_c   1.000
_cell.angle_alpha   90.00
_cell.angle_beta   90.00
_cell.angle_gamma   90.00
#
_symmetry.space_group_name_H-M   'P 1'
#
loop_
_entity.id
_entity.type
_entity.pdbx_description
1 polymer ?
#
loop_
_entity_poly.entity_id
_entity_poly.type
_entity_poly.pdbx_seq_one_letter_code
_entity_poly.pdbx_strand_id
1 'polypeptide(L)'
;MEESLPTNPKEAVTPFDRELKKLKEIWSKEYLLELAKEFKETPFGTHSEDLQHLLNIMRGAPIPGKYMIYMPDSNKTYIIAQHDTNPPYEPVLTDMQFNNFIDAEWPVFCLRFEEMFSFNPKSEE
;
A
#
# COMPACT_ATOMS: atom_id res chain seq x y z
N MET A 1 -19.43 -10.14 34.41
CA MET A 1 -19.14 -9.15 33.35
C MET A 1 -18.66 -9.95 32.18
N GLU A 2 -19.58 -10.34 31.32
CA GLU A 2 -19.31 -11.20 30.17
C GLU A 2 -18.96 -10.28 29.00
N GLU A 3 -17.68 -10.28 28.63
CA GLU A 3 -17.17 -9.52 27.49
C GLU A 3 -17.82 -10.10 26.23
N SER A 4 -18.76 -9.36 25.65
CA SER A 4 -19.48 -9.78 24.44
C SER A 4 -18.48 -9.85 23.28
N LEU A 5 -18.21 -11.07 22.81
CA LEU A 5 -17.43 -11.29 21.59
C LEU A 5 -18.16 -10.63 20.40
N PRO A 6 -17.46 -9.88 19.55
CA PRO A 6 -18.09 -9.23 18.40
C PRO A 6 -18.67 -10.30 17.45
N THR A 7 -19.98 -10.20 17.19
CA THR A 7 -20.78 -11.14 16.40
C THR A 7 -20.64 -10.96 14.89
N ASN A 8 -19.66 -10.17 14.43
CA ASN A 8 -19.43 -9.90 13.02
C ASN A 8 -17.94 -10.08 12.66
N PRO A 9 -17.56 -11.07 11.83
CA PRO A 9 -16.16 -11.29 11.44
C PRO A 9 -15.54 -10.14 10.63
N LYS A 10 -16.35 -9.16 10.17
CA LYS A 10 -15.88 -7.94 9.50
C LYS A 10 -15.45 -6.81 10.46
N GLU A 11 -15.73 -6.94 11.76
CA GLU A 11 -15.46 -5.90 12.77
C GLU A 11 -14.31 -6.27 13.72
N ALA A 12 -13.73 -7.47 13.57
CA ALA A 12 -12.56 -7.86 14.34
C ALA A 12 -11.32 -7.10 13.81
N VAL A 13 -10.65 -6.36 14.69
CA VAL A 13 -9.39 -5.66 14.39
C VAL A 13 -8.39 -6.67 13.81
N THR A 14 -8.00 -6.49 12.56
CA THR A 14 -7.12 -7.44 11.89
C THR A 14 -5.69 -7.31 12.41
N PRO A 15 -4.83 -8.33 12.23
CA PRO A 15 -3.39 -8.18 12.49
C PRO A 15 -2.78 -6.97 11.78
N PHE A 16 -3.21 -6.69 10.54
CA PHE A 16 -2.80 -5.51 9.78
C PHE A 16 -3.18 -4.21 10.50
N ASP A 17 -4.43 -4.07 10.95
CA ASP A 17 -4.89 -2.85 11.64
C ASP A 17 -4.10 -2.58 12.93
N ARG A 18 -3.73 -3.63 13.66
CA ARG A 18 -2.91 -3.49 14.88
C ARG A 18 -1.51 -3.01 14.57
N GLU A 19 -0.87 -3.57 13.55
CA GLU A 19 0.49 -3.15 13.17
C GLU A 19 0.49 -1.73 12.57
N LEU A 20 -0.47 -1.40 11.71
CA LEU A 20 -0.60 -0.05 11.16
C LEU A 20 -0.85 0.99 12.27
N LYS A 21 -1.67 0.66 13.28
CA LYS A 21 -1.88 1.54 14.43
C LYS A 21 -0.58 1.78 15.20
N LYS A 22 0.19 0.73 15.50
CA LYS A 22 1.48 0.87 16.19
C LYS A 22 2.44 1.77 15.41
N LEU A 23 2.53 1.60 14.08
CA LEU A 23 3.38 2.46 13.26
C LEU A 23 3.00 3.94 13.37
N LYS A 24 1.70 4.24 13.30
CA LYS A 24 1.20 5.63 13.42
C LYS A 24 1.47 6.25 14.79
N GLU A 25 1.65 5.44 15.83
CA GLU A 25 1.99 5.90 17.18
C GLU A 25 3.51 6.10 17.36
N ILE A 26 4.34 5.30 16.68
CA ILE A 26 5.80 5.30 16.85
C ILE A 26 6.48 6.26 15.87
N TRP A 27 6.03 6.29 14.61
CA TRP A 27 6.69 7.02 13.54
C TRP A 27 5.99 8.34 13.26
N SER A 28 6.77 9.43 13.22
CA SER A 28 6.26 10.74 12.84
C SER A 28 5.99 10.83 11.33
N LYS A 29 5.20 11.82 10.92
CA LYS A 29 4.95 12.12 9.49
C LYS A 29 6.28 12.31 8.76
N GLU A 30 7.20 13.06 9.35
CA GLU A 30 8.51 13.36 8.77
C GLU A 30 9.33 12.09 8.57
N TYR A 31 9.35 11.19 9.55
CA TYR A 31 10.08 9.93 9.44
C TYR A 31 9.51 9.03 8.34
N LEU A 32 8.19 8.94 8.24
CA LEU A 32 7.52 8.21 7.17
C LEU A 32 7.86 8.78 5.78
N LEU A 33 8.01 10.10 5.66
CA LEU A 33 8.45 10.75 4.42
C LEU A 33 9.90 10.42 4.08
N GLU A 34 10.79 10.28 5.07
CA GLU A 34 12.17 9.83 4.83
C GLU A 34 12.21 8.38 4.30
N LEU A 35 11.39 7.48 4.86
CA LEU A 35 11.26 6.11 4.33
C LEU A 35 10.69 6.11 2.90
N ALA A 36 9.74 6.99 2.61
CA ALA A 36 9.20 7.15 1.26
C ALA A 36 10.26 7.65 0.26
N LYS A 37 11.15 8.56 0.69
CA LYS A 37 12.29 9.02 -0.12
C LYS A 37 13.28 7.89 -0.39
N GLU A 38 13.64 7.10 0.63
CA GLU A 38 14.49 5.92 0.47
C GLU A 38 13.93 4.96 -0.60
N PHE A 39 12.63 4.65 -0.51
CA PHE A 39 11.97 3.80 -1.51
C PHE A 39 11.99 4.42 -2.91
N LYS A 40 11.76 5.74 -3.02
CA LYS A 40 11.79 6.45 -4.31
C LYS A 40 13.17 6.41 -4.96
N GLU A 41 14.22 6.59 -4.19
CA GLU A 41 15.61 6.57 -4.68
C GLU A 41 16.02 5.17 -5.14
N THR A 42 15.66 4.14 -4.37
CA THR A 42 16.01 2.75 -4.67
C THR A 42 14.81 1.83 -4.47
N PRO A 43 13.86 1.72 -5.42
CA PRO A 43 12.65 0.89 -5.23
C PRO A 43 12.95 -0.61 -5.11
N PHE A 44 14.08 -1.04 -5.67
CA PHE A 44 14.52 -2.44 -5.72
C PHE A 44 15.86 -2.60 -5.03
N GLY A 45 15.99 -3.67 -4.25
CA GLY A 45 17.24 -4.04 -3.61
C GLY A 45 17.09 -4.12 -2.10
N THR A 46 18.21 -3.93 -1.40
CA THR A 46 18.26 -3.94 0.05
C THR A 46 17.71 -2.63 0.58
N HIS A 47 16.67 -2.72 1.39
CA HIS A 47 16.07 -1.60 2.11
C HIS A 47 16.54 -1.58 3.56
N SER A 48 16.43 -0.43 4.22
CA SER A 48 16.54 -0.31 5.67
C SER A 48 15.53 -1.21 6.38
N GLU A 49 15.81 -1.58 7.64
CA GLU A 49 14.91 -2.43 8.42
C GLU A 49 13.51 -1.82 8.56
N ASP A 50 13.44 -0.51 8.75
CA ASP A 50 12.18 0.23 8.90
C ASP A 50 11.43 0.35 7.57
N LEU A 51 12.10 0.64 6.45
CA LEU A 51 11.44 0.62 5.14
C LEU A 51 10.97 -0.79 4.79
N GLN A 52 11.78 -1.81 5.05
CA GLN A 52 11.37 -3.20 4.83
C GLN A 52 10.16 -3.57 5.70
N HIS A 53 10.10 -3.10 6.94
CA HIS A 53 8.97 -3.31 7.83
C HIS A 53 7.71 -2.61 7.31
N LEU A 54 7.81 -1.35 6.88
CA LEU A 54 6.73 -0.61 6.24
C LEU A 54 6.20 -1.35 5.00
N LEU A 55 7.09 -1.77 4.09
CA LEU A 55 6.74 -2.50 2.88
C LEU A 55 6.06 -3.84 3.18
N ASN A 56 6.46 -4.54 4.23
CA ASN A 56 5.82 -5.79 4.65
C ASN A 56 4.36 -5.54 5.09
N ILE A 57 4.11 -4.45 5.82
CA ILE A 57 2.76 -4.05 6.22
C ILE A 57 1.94 -3.67 4.98
N MET A 58 2.50 -2.87 4.07
CA MET A 58 1.81 -2.52 2.81
C MET A 58 1.42 -3.74 1.99
N ARG A 59 2.31 -4.74 1.88
CA ARG A 59 2.05 -5.99 1.14
C ARG A 59 1.01 -6.86 1.83
N GLY A 60 0.98 -6.85 3.15
CA GLY A 60 0.03 -7.57 4.01
C GLY A 60 -1.36 -6.95 4.10
N ALA A 61 -1.59 -5.76 3.52
CA ALA A 61 -2.89 -5.11 3.51
C ALA A 61 -3.97 -5.99 2.84
N PRO A 62 -5.25 -5.87 3.25
CA PRO A 62 -6.38 -6.58 2.64
C PRO A 62 -6.39 -6.45 1.12
N ILE A 63 -6.85 -7.49 0.41
CA ILE A 63 -6.97 -7.47 -1.06
C ILE A 63 -8.04 -6.49 -1.56
N PRO A 64 -9.26 -6.43 -0.98
CA PRO A 64 -10.32 -5.55 -1.49
C PRO A 64 -9.86 -4.09 -1.55
N GLY A 65 -9.95 -3.46 -2.72
CA GLY A 65 -9.52 -2.06 -2.91
C GLY A 65 -8.00 -1.85 -2.98
N LYS A 66 -7.17 -2.89 -2.89
CA LYS A 66 -5.71 -2.70 -2.91
C LYS A 66 -5.20 -2.34 -4.31
N TYR A 67 -4.40 -1.28 -4.40
CA TYR A 67 -3.71 -0.90 -5.63
C TYR A 67 -2.66 -1.93 -6.04
N MET A 68 -2.47 -2.12 -7.34
CA MET A 68 -1.46 -3.00 -7.94
C MET A 68 -1.03 -2.51 -9.32
N ILE A 69 0.08 -3.05 -9.81
CA ILE A 69 0.51 -2.88 -11.20
C ILE A 69 -0.11 -4.02 -12.01
N TYR A 70 -0.94 -3.66 -12.98
CA TYR A 70 -1.55 -4.57 -13.94
C TYR A 70 -0.81 -4.49 -15.28
N MET A 71 -0.54 -5.64 -15.89
CA MET A 71 0.13 -5.72 -17.18
C MET A 71 -0.83 -6.38 -18.19
N PRO A 72 -1.58 -5.59 -18.99
CA PRO A 72 -2.35 -6.16 -20.09
C PRO A 72 -1.37 -6.73 -21.13
N ASP A 73 -1.62 -7.96 -21.55
CA ASP A 73 -0.75 -8.84 -22.34
C ASP A 73 0.35 -8.20 -23.22
N SER A 74 1.56 -8.75 -23.09
CA SER A 74 2.75 -8.70 -23.97
C SER A 74 3.38 -7.36 -24.41
N ASN A 75 2.68 -6.23 -24.29
CA ASN A 75 3.16 -4.94 -24.83
C ASN A 75 4.06 -4.12 -23.89
N LYS A 76 4.50 -4.71 -22.77
CA LYS A 76 5.30 -4.02 -21.73
C LYS A 76 4.65 -2.70 -21.25
N THR A 77 3.33 -2.65 -21.27
CA THR A 77 2.56 -1.55 -20.69
C THR A 77 2.17 -1.95 -19.28
N TYR A 78 2.43 -1.06 -18.33
CA TYR A 78 2.13 -1.24 -16.92
C TYR A 78 1.06 -0.22 -16.55
N ILE A 79 -0.11 -0.69 -16.15
CA ILE A 79 -1.26 0.14 -15.80
C ILE A 79 -1.48 0.01 -14.30
N ILE A 80 -1.71 1.13 -13.61
CA ILE A 80 -2.13 1.03 -12.21
C ILE A 80 -3.58 0.58 -12.18
N ALA A 81 -3.85 -0.45 -11.40
CA ALA A 81 -5.20 -0.96 -11.16
C ALA A 81 -5.48 -1.01 -9.66
N GLN A 82 -6.76 -1.02 -9.32
CA GLN A 82 -7.24 -1.29 -7.97
C GLN A 82 -8.05 -2.58 -7.99
N HIS A 83 -7.87 -3.47 -7.02
CA HIS A 83 -8.79 -4.59 -6.88
C HIS A 83 -10.21 -4.09 -6.57
N ASP A 84 -11.22 -4.67 -7.21
CA ASP A 84 -12.60 -4.46 -6.77
C ASP A 84 -12.74 -4.81 -5.27
N THR A 85 -13.71 -4.18 -4.62
CA THR A 85 -14.13 -4.45 -3.25
C THR A 85 -14.84 -5.79 -3.10
N ASN A 86 -15.45 -6.31 -4.16
CA ASN A 86 -16.21 -7.56 -4.13
C ASN A 86 -15.49 -8.70 -4.86
N PRO A 87 -15.60 -9.95 -4.38
CA PRO A 87 -15.14 -11.11 -5.13
C PRO A 87 -15.80 -11.15 -6.53
N PRO A 88 -15.05 -11.46 -7.60
CA PRO A 88 -13.71 -12.10 -7.59
C PRO A 88 -12.51 -11.14 -7.54
N TYR A 89 -12.69 -9.88 -7.11
CA TYR A 89 -11.63 -8.85 -6.96
C TYR A 89 -10.94 -8.52 -8.29
N GLU A 90 -11.74 -8.35 -9.33
CA GLU A 90 -11.22 -8.04 -10.67
C GLU A 90 -10.42 -6.73 -10.67
N PRO A 91 -9.39 -6.61 -11.51
CA PRO A 91 -8.65 -5.36 -11.69
C PRO A 91 -9.54 -4.26 -12.26
N VAL A 92 -9.72 -3.17 -11.52
CA VAL A 92 -10.29 -1.92 -12.03
C VAL A 92 -9.14 -1.03 -12.48
N LEU A 93 -8.99 -0.85 -13.79
CA LEU A 93 -7.88 -0.09 -14.38
C LEU A 93 -8.08 1.41 -14.19
N THR A 94 -6.99 2.10 -13.85
CA THR A 94 -6.93 3.57 -13.84
C THR A 94 -6.38 4.09 -15.18
N ASP A 95 -6.40 5.41 -15.37
CA ASP A 95 -5.81 6.07 -16.53
C ASP A 95 -4.26 6.15 -16.47
N MET A 96 -3.64 5.76 -15.35
CA MET A 96 -2.19 5.84 -15.18
C MET A 96 -1.49 4.66 -15.83
N GLN A 97 -0.67 4.95 -16.85
CA GLN A 97 0.06 3.97 -17.64
C GLN A 97 1.55 4.31 -17.71
N PHE A 98 2.38 3.27 -17.72
CA PHE A 98 3.84 3.36 -17.72
C PHE A 98 4.43 2.35 -18.71
N ASN A 99 5.57 2.70 -19.30
CA ASN A 99 6.31 1.82 -20.22
C ASN A 99 7.44 1.04 -19.51
N ASN A 100 7.59 1.27 -18.21
CA ASN A 100 8.60 0.66 -17.36
C ASN A 100 7.97 0.30 -16.02
N PHE A 101 8.28 -0.89 -15.54
CA PHE A 101 7.78 -1.39 -14.26
C PHE A 101 8.25 -0.51 -13.10
N ILE A 102 9.51 -0.05 -13.15
CA ILE A 102 10.13 0.79 -12.11
C ILE A 102 9.36 2.10 -11.93
N ASP A 103 8.94 2.71 -13.04
CA ASP A 103 8.22 3.99 -13.02
C ASP A 103 6.80 3.85 -12.44
N ALA A 104 6.22 2.65 -12.50
CA ALA A 104 4.91 2.34 -11.94
C ALA A 104 4.93 2.03 -10.42
N GLU A 105 6.07 1.58 -9.88
CA GLU A 105 6.21 1.25 -8.46
C GLU A 105 6.01 2.46 -7.55
N TRP A 106 6.64 3.60 -7.86
CA TRP A 106 6.52 4.80 -7.03
C TRP A 106 5.08 5.30 -6.89
N PRO A 107 4.31 5.47 -7.98
CA PRO A 107 2.88 5.77 -7.90
C PRO A 107 2.06 4.77 -7.10
N VAL A 108 2.27 3.46 -7.27
CA VAL A 108 1.52 2.44 -6.51
C VAL A 108 1.86 2.50 -5.03
N PHE A 109 3.14 2.72 -4.69
CA PHE A 109 3.56 2.97 -3.32
C PHE A 109 2.85 4.20 -2.74
N CYS A 110 2.82 5.32 -3.45
CA CYS A 110 2.16 6.55 -3.00
C CYS A 110 0.66 6.35 -2.73
N LEU A 111 -0.05 5.65 -3.63
CA LEU A 111 -1.48 5.39 -3.48
C LEU A 111 -1.77 4.52 -2.25
N ARG A 112 -1.01 3.43 -2.08
CA ARG A 112 -1.12 2.55 -0.90
C ARG A 112 -0.77 3.33 0.37
N PHE A 113 0.28 4.14 0.33
CA PHE A 113 0.70 4.96 1.44
C PHE A 113 -0.41 5.94 1.85
N GLU A 114 -1.03 6.62 0.88
CA GLU A 114 -2.13 7.57 1.13
C GLU A 114 -3.35 6.88 1.74
N GLU A 115 -3.71 5.68 1.28
CA GLU A 115 -4.77 4.89 1.93
C GLU A 115 -4.45 4.55 3.39
N MET A 116 -3.19 4.26 3.69
CA MET A 116 -2.75 3.89 5.04
C MET A 116 -2.62 5.09 5.98
N PHE A 117 -2.08 6.21 5.52
CA PHE A 117 -1.68 7.33 6.39
C PHE A 117 -2.47 8.61 6.16
N SER A 118 -3.36 8.66 5.16
CA SER A 118 -4.19 9.82 4.81
C SER A 118 -3.39 11.05 4.35
N PHE A 119 -2.17 10.85 3.85
CA PHE A 119 -1.40 11.86 3.14
C PHE A 119 -0.53 11.21 2.06
N ASN A 120 -0.20 11.95 1.01
CA ASN A 120 0.53 11.44 -0.14
C ASN A 120 1.98 11.97 -0.14
N PRO A 121 3.01 11.10 -0.15
CA PRO A 121 4.40 11.54 -0.14
C PRO A 121 4.80 12.31 -1.40
N LYS A 122 4.11 12.11 -2.53
CA LYS A 122 4.32 12.86 -3.78
C LYS A 122 3.84 14.31 -3.71
N SER A 123 2.89 14.62 -2.83
CA SER A 123 2.33 15.97 -2.68
C SER A 123 3.13 16.86 -1.74
N GLU A 124 4.13 16.30 -1.06
CA GLU A 124 4.97 16.96 -0.05
C GLU A 124 6.40 17.23 -0.58
N GLU A 125 6.61 17.05 -1.89
CA GLU A 125 7.83 17.45 -2.63
C GLU A 125 7.79 18.93 -3.05
#